data_AF-A0A517NG07-F1
#
_entry.id   AF-A0A517NG07-F1
#
_cell.length_a   1.000
_cell.length_b   1.000
_cell.length_c   1.000
_cell.angle_alpha   90.00
_cell.angle_beta   90.00
_cell.angle_gamma   90.00
#
_symmetry.space_group_name_H-M   'P 1'
#
loop_
_entity.id
_entity.type
_entity.pdbx_description
1 polymer ?
#
loop_
_entity_poly.entity_id
_entity_poly.type
_entity_poly.pdbx_seq_one_letter_code
_entity_poly.pdbx_strand_id
1 'polypeptide(L)'
;MASVTTKDAAQGLAGKFQLTFRMRRKVSLIVTAIALAVVYCIAQIQAGRLAHASFFTGFTVLASILLLVLLGVRRRLPILPLGTVATWTQIHLYMGLFAFGVYAMHVPMLVAGGIFESGLSIVFLLVTCSGFYGIYASRTLPKRLTAVDGQHRFDHVGWHRAQIAKSARQLLDNVHEHSGMRVLGSFYTHYLNPFFESRPSLAYVMMPTGLRRRRLLGGLKELDRYLEDESRGTAGRLAALVRRRDDLDYQYALQLRLRLWVVVHSVFSIALVAAALVHAVIAWRHAG
;
A
#
# COMPACT_ATOMS: atom_id res chain seq x y z
N MET A 1 39.10 39.16 -8.10
CA MET A 1 39.39 37.86 -7.44
C MET A 1 38.70 37.70 -6.07
N ALA A 2 37.60 38.40 -5.77
CA ALA A 2 36.94 38.35 -4.44
C ALA A 2 35.44 37.96 -4.49
N SER A 3 34.94 37.44 -5.62
CA SER A 3 33.51 37.08 -5.80
C SER A 3 33.22 35.58 -5.90
N VAL A 4 34.25 34.73 -5.89
CA VAL A 4 34.10 33.27 -5.99
C VAL A 4 33.88 32.63 -4.61
N THR A 5 34.42 33.21 -3.54
CA THR A 5 34.41 32.62 -2.19
C THR A 5 33.03 32.63 -1.50
N THR A 6 32.14 33.56 -1.83
CA THR A 6 30.82 33.67 -1.17
C THR A 6 29.77 32.73 -1.75
N LYS A 7 29.85 32.42 -3.06
CA LYS A 7 28.94 31.46 -3.72
C LYS A 7 29.21 30.02 -3.28
N ASP A 8 30.48 29.65 -3.11
CA ASP A 8 30.88 28.32 -2.64
C ASP A 8 30.58 28.12 -1.14
N ALA A 9 30.68 29.18 -0.33
CA ALA A 9 30.25 29.15 1.07
C ALA A 9 28.73 28.99 1.22
N ALA A 10 27.93 29.65 0.37
CA ALA A 10 26.48 29.52 0.36
C ALA A 10 26.01 28.13 -0.14
N GLN A 11 26.68 27.54 -1.12
CA GLN A 11 26.41 26.17 -1.58
C GLN A 11 26.85 25.11 -0.55
N GLY A 12 27.95 25.36 0.17
CA GLY A 12 28.40 24.50 1.28
C GLY A 12 27.50 24.53 2.51
N LEU A 13 26.78 25.62 2.76
CA LEU A 13 25.76 25.73 3.82
C LEU A 13 24.43 25.07 3.44
N ALA A 14 24.01 25.17 2.17
CA ALA A 14 22.81 24.51 1.67
C ALA A 14 22.95 22.97 1.61
N GLY A 15 24.18 22.45 1.45
CA GLY A 15 24.48 21.02 1.51
C GLY A 15 24.45 20.40 2.91
N LYS A 16 24.52 21.21 3.99
CA LYS A 16 24.72 20.72 5.36
C LYS A 16 23.44 20.30 6.11
N PHE A 17 22.25 20.55 5.58
CA PHE A 17 20.99 20.21 6.25
C PHE A 17 20.06 19.30 5.44
N GLN A 18 20.61 18.47 4.55
CA GLN A 18 19.86 17.29 4.10
C GLN A 18 19.86 16.26 5.24
N LEU A 19 18.94 16.43 6.20
CA LEU A 19 18.73 15.48 7.29
C LEU A 19 18.58 14.08 6.68
N THR A 20 19.50 13.19 7.03
CA THR A 20 19.45 11.79 6.58
C THR A 20 18.09 11.20 6.97
N PHE A 21 17.55 10.27 6.16
CA PHE A 21 16.23 9.69 6.40
C PHE A 21 16.05 9.14 7.84
N ARG A 22 17.13 8.59 8.41
CA ARG A 22 17.18 8.13 9.81
C ARG A 22 17.01 9.28 10.82
N MET A 23 17.63 10.43 10.56
CA MET A 23 17.56 11.61 11.42
C MET A 23 16.16 12.25 11.35
N ARG A 24 15.58 12.38 10.15
CA ARG A 24 14.19 12.85 9.98
C ARG A 24 13.18 12.01 10.77
N ARG A 25 13.37 10.68 10.78
CA ARG A 25 12.52 9.75 11.53
C ARG A 25 12.66 9.93 13.04
N LYS A 26 13.89 10.09 13.54
CA LYS A 26 14.15 10.34 14.96
C LYS A 26 13.53 11.66 15.41
N VAL A 27 13.78 12.74 14.66
CA VAL A 27 13.20 14.06 14.95
C VAL A 27 11.67 14.00 14.99
N SER A 28 11.04 13.38 13.99
CA SER A 28 9.57 13.29 13.95
C SER A 28 8.99 12.46 15.11
N LEU A 29 9.69 11.40 15.54
CA LEU A 29 9.29 10.63 16.73
C LEU A 29 9.41 11.46 18.00
N ILE A 30 10.53 12.18 18.17
CA ILE A 30 10.74 13.06 19.32
C ILE A 30 9.67 14.15 19.37
N VAL A 31 9.40 14.81 18.24
CA VAL A 31 8.33 15.83 18.15
C VAL A 31 6.97 15.25 18.52
N THR A 32 6.64 14.05 18.03
CA THR A 32 5.37 13.39 18.36
C THR A 32 5.30 13.04 19.85
N ALA A 33 6.38 12.53 20.44
CA ALA A 33 6.46 12.20 21.85
C ALA A 33 6.34 13.45 22.75
N ILE A 34 7.00 14.55 22.38
CA ILE A 34 6.88 15.84 23.06
C ILE A 34 5.44 16.35 22.98
N ALA A 35 4.82 16.31 21.79
CA ALA A 35 3.44 16.74 21.62
C ALA A 35 2.47 15.92 22.50
N LEU A 36 2.65 14.60 22.58
CA LEU A 36 1.89 13.74 23.49
C LEU A 36 2.13 14.08 24.96
N ALA A 37 3.38 14.34 25.36
CA ALA A 37 3.72 14.72 26.73
C ALA A 37 3.08 16.08 27.12
N VAL A 38 3.05 17.03 26.19
CA VAL A 38 2.37 18.32 26.38
C VAL A 38 0.87 18.12 26.57
N VAL A 39 0.21 17.35 25.70
CA VAL A 39 -1.22 17.03 25.83
C VAL A 39 -1.51 16.32 27.14
N TYR A 40 -0.69 15.35 27.53
CA TYR A 40 -0.81 14.64 28.79
C TYR A 40 -0.69 15.58 29.99
N CYS A 41 0.32 16.45 30.01
CA CYS A 41 0.53 17.43 31.08
C CYS A 41 -0.68 18.37 31.21
N ILE A 42 -1.18 18.91 30.09
CA ILE A 42 -2.38 19.75 30.07
C ILE A 42 -3.58 18.98 30.59
N ALA A 43 -3.79 17.73 30.16
CA ALA A 43 -4.89 16.91 30.62
C ALA A 43 -4.85 16.66 32.13
N GLN A 44 -3.66 16.41 32.70
CA GLN A 44 -3.48 16.24 34.16
C GLN A 44 -3.75 17.54 34.93
N ILE A 45 -3.29 18.69 34.42
CA ILE A 45 -3.58 20.01 35.01
C ILE A 45 -5.08 20.29 35.01
N GLN A 46 -5.77 19.99 33.90
CA GLN A 46 -7.22 20.20 33.79
C GLN A 46 -8.00 19.26 34.71
N ALA A 47 -7.59 17.99 34.83
CA ALA A 47 -8.20 17.04 35.74
C ALA A 47 -8.07 17.48 37.22
N GLY A 48 -6.91 18.02 37.62
CA GLY A 48 -6.70 18.56 38.96
C GLY A 48 -7.48 19.84 39.28
N ARG A 49 -8.01 20.53 38.26
CA ARG A 49 -8.79 21.77 38.39
C ARG A 49 -10.32 21.55 38.38
N LEU A 50 -10.80 20.30 38.45
CA LEU A 50 -12.22 19.93 38.23
C LEU A 50 -12.77 20.40 36.86
N ALA A 51 -11.89 20.75 35.93
CA ALA A 51 -12.27 21.14 34.58
C ALA A 51 -12.60 19.89 33.75
N HIS A 52 -13.38 20.06 32.69
CA HIS A 52 -13.80 18.98 31.79
C HIS A 52 -12.63 18.44 30.93
N ALA A 53 -11.70 17.69 31.53
CA ALA A 53 -10.53 17.12 30.88
C ALA A 53 -10.87 16.20 29.70
N SER A 54 -12.04 15.52 29.76
CA SER A 54 -12.58 14.71 28.67
C SER A 54 -12.90 15.51 27.41
N PHE A 55 -13.34 16.77 27.54
CA PHE A 55 -13.64 17.64 26.41
C PHE A 55 -12.37 18.06 25.68
N PHE A 56 -11.32 18.42 26.41
CA PHE A 56 -10.04 18.81 25.81
C PHE A 56 -9.44 17.66 25.00
N THR A 57 -9.35 16.46 25.57
CA THR A 57 -8.81 15.29 24.88
C THR A 57 -9.72 14.87 23.71
N GLY A 58 -11.04 14.94 23.87
CA GLY A 58 -12.02 14.61 22.83
C GLY A 58 -11.93 15.53 21.61
N PHE A 59 -11.93 16.85 21.82
CA PHE A 59 -11.75 17.82 20.72
C PHE A 59 -10.37 17.72 20.08
N THR A 60 -9.32 17.38 20.85
CA THR A 60 -7.98 17.15 20.29
C THR A 60 -7.97 15.93 19.36
N VAL A 61 -8.61 14.83 19.74
CA VAL A 61 -8.78 13.65 18.87
C VAL A 61 -9.59 14.00 17.62
N LEU A 62 -10.74 14.69 17.78
CA LEU A 62 -11.57 15.12 16.65
C LEU A 62 -10.79 15.98 15.66
N ALA A 63 -10.09 17.01 16.15
CA ALA A 63 -9.25 17.88 15.32
C ALA A 63 -8.17 17.09 14.58
N SER A 64 -7.55 16.11 15.25
CA SER A 64 -6.53 15.24 14.65
C SER A 64 -7.11 14.36 13.54
N ILE A 65 -8.30 13.78 13.74
CA ILE A 65 -8.99 12.97 12.72
C ILE A 65 -9.38 13.83 11.50
N LEU A 66 -9.95 15.02 11.74
CA LEU A 66 -10.29 15.96 10.66
C LEU A 66 -9.05 16.35 9.85
N LEU A 67 -7.95 16.65 10.53
CA LEU A 67 -6.67 16.96 9.88
C LEU A 67 -6.15 15.76 9.08
N LEU A 68 -6.21 14.53 9.62
CA LEU A 68 -5.81 13.31 8.90
C LEU A 68 -6.57 13.12 7.59
N VAL A 69 -7.89 13.34 7.59
CA VAL A 69 -8.71 13.25 6.38
C VAL A 69 -8.40 14.38 5.41
N LEU A 70 -8.23 15.62 5.89
CA LEU A 70 -7.85 16.75 5.05
C LEU A 70 -6.50 16.53 4.36
N LEU A 71 -5.51 16.01 5.10
CA LEU A 71 -4.22 15.60 4.56
C LEU A 71 -4.36 14.52 3.47
N GLY A 72 -5.33 13.61 3.62
CA GLY A 72 -5.68 12.58 2.65
C GLY A 72 -6.33 13.14 1.37
N VAL A 73 -7.29 14.06 1.51
CA VAL A 73 -7.97 14.74 0.39
C VAL A 73 -6.99 15.55 -0.42
N ARG A 74 -6.06 16.26 0.24
CA ARG A 74 -5.07 17.09 -0.44
C ARG A 74 -4.25 16.33 -1.49
N ARG A 75 -3.95 15.04 -1.28
CA ARG A 75 -3.24 14.24 -2.30
C ARG A 75 -3.96 14.14 -3.64
N ARG A 76 -5.26 14.38 -3.67
CA ARG A 76 -6.09 14.38 -4.88
C ARG A 76 -6.15 15.75 -5.56
N LEU A 77 -5.55 16.79 -4.98
CA LEU A 77 -5.50 18.16 -5.50
C LEU A 77 -4.05 18.52 -5.89
N PRO A 78 -3.59 18.16 -7.11
CA PRO A 78 -2.21 18.40 -7.57
C PRO A 78 -1.85 19.88 -7.81
N ILE A 79 -2.81 20.79 -7.67
CA ILE A 79 -2.68 22.21 -8.04
C ILE A 79 -1.83 23.00 -7.01
N LEU A 80 -1.65 22.49 -5.79
CA LEU A 80 -0.95 23.19 -4.70
C LEU A 80 0.47 22.63 -4.45
N PRO A 81 1.56 23.36 -4.77
CA PRO A 81 2.96 22.91 -4.67
C PRO A 81 3.49 22.87 -3.22
N LEU A 82 2.72 22.39 -2.24
CA LEU A 82 3.18 22.28 -0.86
C LEU A 82 3.88 20.93 -0.67
N GLY A 83 5.17 20.82 -0.97
CA GLY A 83 6.03 19.69 -0.56
C GLY A 83 5.82 18.31 -1.22
N THR A 84 6.76 17.39 -0.99
CA THR A 84 6.81 16.07 -1.64
C THR A 84 5.83 15.06 -1.05
N VAL A 85 5.34 14.12 -1.88
CA VAL A 85 4.45 13.01 -1.46
C VAL A 85 4.99 12.27 -0.23
N ALA A 86 6.32 12.06 -0.18
CA ALA A 86 7.00 11.40 0.93
C ALA A 86 6.83 12.16 2.26
N THR A 87 6.99 13.48 2.27
CA THR A 87 6.80 14.30 3.47
C THR A 87 5.35 14.26 3.95
N TRP A 88 4.37 14.27 3.05
CA TRP A 88 2.96 14.14 3.43
C TRP A 88 2.62 12.76 4.01
N THR A 89 3.21 11.68 3.47
CA THR A 89 3.05 10.36 4.10
C THR A 89 3.57 10.37 5.53
N GLN A 90 4.71 11.04 5.77
CA GLN A 90 5.29 11.13 7.11
C GLN A 90 4.39 11.93 8.05
N ILE A 91 3.95 13.12 7.64
CA ILE A 91 3.05 13.95 8.47
C ILE A 91 1.77 13.18 8.81
N HIS A 92 1.13 12.55 7.82
CA HIS A 92 -0.07 11.73 8.05
C HIS A 92 0.20 10.57 9.02
N LEU A 93 1.33 9.88 8.87
CA LEU A 93 1.70 8.78 9.76
C LEU A 93 1.91 9.24 11.22
N TYR A 94 2.66 10.33 11.42
CA TYR A 94 2.95 10.84 12.76
C TYR A 94 1.73 11.50 13.42
N MET A 95 0.89 12.18 12.64
CA MET A 95 -0.41 12.66 13.10
C MET A 95 -1.33 11.50 13.51
N GLY A 96 -1.29 10.38 12.79
CA GLY A 96 -2.05 9.17 13.15
C GLY A 96 -1.56 8.55 14.46
N LEU A 97 -0.24 8.51 14.68
CA LEU A 97 0.35 8.06 15.94
C LEU A 97 0.00 8.99 17.10
N PHE A 98 0.05 10.30 16.87
CA PHE A 98 -0.39 11.31 17.84
C PHE A 98 -1.87 11.11 18.20
N ALA A 99 -2.76 11.01 17.20
CA ALA A 99 -4.19 10.78 17.41
C ALA A 99 -4.46 9.50 18.23
N PHE A 100 -3.75 8.41 17.95
CA PHE A 100 -3.85 7.17 18.73
C PHE A 100 -3.42 7.35 20.19
N GLY A 101 -2.32 8.09 20.43
CA GLY A 101 -1.87 8.39 21.78
C GLY A 101 -2.88 9.24 22.56
N VAL A 102 -3.44 10.28 21.95
CA VAL A 102 -4.48 11.11 22.59
C VAL A 102 -5.79 10.33 22.79
N TYR A 103 -6.16 9.45 21.85
CA TYR A 103 -7.31 8.54 22.01
C TYR A 103 -7.17 7.67 23.26
N ALA A 104 -5.98 7.10 23.51
CA ALA A 104 -5.72 6.30 24.71
C ALA A 104 -5.81 7.13 26.01
N MET A 105 -5.63 8.45 25.94
CA MET A 105 -5.85 9.37 27.06
C MET A 105 -7.32 9.79 27.22
N HIS A 106 -8.10 9.71 26.13
CA HIS A 106 -9.51 10.12 26.10
C HIS A 106 -10.44 9.00 26.58
N VAL A 107 -10.16 7.74 26.21
CA VAL A 107 -11.00 6.59 26.58
C VAL A 107 -10.35 5.80 27.71
N PRO A 108 -11.04 5.58 28.85
CA PRO A 108 -10.45 4.92 30.03
C PRO A 108 -10.13 3.44 29.79
N MET A 109 -10.83 2.78 28.86
CA MET A 109 -10.51 1.44 28.35
C MET A 109 -10.33 1.52 26.83
N LEU A 110 -9.58 0.58 26.23
CA LEU A 110 -9.35 0.61 24.77
C LEU A 110 -10.64 0.62 23.94
N VAL A 111 -11.74 0.09 24.49
CA VAL A 111 -13.08 0.15 23.92
C VAL A 111 -14.01 0.76 24.97
N ALA A 112 -14.76 1.79 24.59
CA ALA A 112 -15.72 2.44 25.47
C ALA A 112 -16.93 1.54 25.79
N GLY A 113 -17.64 1.83 26.89
CA GLY A 113 -18.69 0.93 27.41
C GLY A 113 -20.05 1.00 26.69
N GLY A 114 -20.41 2.15 26.11
CA GLY A 114 -21.71 2.30 25.43
C GLY A 114 -21.72 1.67 24.03
N ILE A 115 -22.90 1.33 23.51
CA ILE A 115 -23.04 0.68 22.18
C ILE A 115 -22.48 1.58 21.07
N PHE A 116 -22.79 2.88 21.13
CA PHE A 116 -22.33 3.83 20.14
C PHE A 116 -20.84 4.11 20.29
N GLU A 117 -20.37 4.33 21.51
CA GLU A 117 -18.98 4.64 21.83
C GLU A 117 -18.05 3.44 21.55
N SER A 118 -18.49 2.21 21.84
CA SER A 118 -17.76 0.99 21.49
C SER A 118 -17.65 0.81 19.98
N GLY A 119 -18.73 1.06 19.23
CA GLY A 119 -18.71 1.09 17.77
C GLY A 119 -17.72 2.11 17.22
N LEU A 120 -17.73 3.32 17.76
CA LEU A 120 -16.79 4.39 17.39
C LEU A 120 -15.33 4.00 17.70
N SER A 121 -15.07 3.44 18.88
CA SER A 121 -13.77 2.89 19.27
C SER A 121 -13.29 1.81 18.29
N ILE A 122 -14.16 0.86 17.92
CA ILE A 122 -13.82 -0.22 16.99
C ILE A 122 -13.46 0.36 15.61
N VAL A 123 -14.26 1.29 15.07
CA VAL A 123 -13.97 1.93 13.79
C VAL A 123 -12.66 2.70 13.85
N PHE A 124 -12.40 3.44 14.93
CA PHE A 124 -11.13 4.15 15.14
C PHE A 124 -9.95 3.17 15.12
N LEU A 125 -10.01 2.09 15.91
CA LEU A 125 -8.96 1.07 15.97
C LEU A 125 -8.75 0.36 14.63
N LEU A 126 -9.83 0.06 13.89
CA LEU A 126 -9.74 -0.51 12.54
C LEU A 126 -9.00 0.42 11.57
N VAL A 127 -9.31 1.73 11.60
CA VAL A 127 -8.60 2.74 10.79
C VAL A 127 -7.13 2.82 11.20
N THR A 128 -6.82 2.83 12.49
CA THR A 128 -5.44 2.86 13.02
C THR A 128 -4.65 1.63 12.59
N CYS A 129 -5.20 0.42 12.78
CA CYS A 129 -4.59 -0.84 12.36
C CYS A 129 -4.37 -0.88 10.84
N SER A 130 -5.35 -0.42 10.06
CA SER A 130 -5.23 -0.28 8.60
C SER A 130 -4.14 0.74 8.20
N GLY A 131 -3.96 1.81 8.98
CA GLY A 131 -2.86 2.76 8.80
C GLY A 131 -1.48 2.12 8.99
N PHE A 132 -1.32 1.27 10.02
CA PHE A 132 -0.10 0.50 10.22
C PHE A 132 0.17 -0.49 9.08
N TYR A 133 -0.87 -1.14 8.54
CA TYR A 133 -0.75 -1.94 7.33
C TYR A 133 -0.22 -1.11 6.14
N GLY A 134 -0.64 0.14 6.01
CA GLY A 134 -0.10 1.08 5.01
C GLY A 134 1.42 1.26 5.10
N ILE A 135 1.99 1.28 6.30
CA ILE A 135 3.45 1.34 6.49
C ILE A 135 4.11 0.07 5.94
N TYR A 136 3.57 -1.09 6.28
CA TYR A 136 4.08 -2.37 5.79
C TYR A 136 3.99 -2.44 4.26
N ALA A 137 2.85 -2.06 3.69
CA ALA A 137 2.62 -2.01 2.26
C ALA A 137 3.61 -1.06 1.55
N SER A 138 3.78 0.16 2.06
CA SER A 138 4.68 1.17 1.46
C SER A 138 6.16 0.74 1.42
N ARG A 139 6.59 -0.15 2.32
CA ARG A 139 7.97 -0.64 2.37
C ARG A 139 8.21 -1.89 1.54
N THR A 140 7.20 -2.72 1.38
CA THR A 140 7.32 -4.02 0.71
C THR A 140 6.97 -3.94 -0.77
N LEU A 141 5.99 -3.13 -1.14
CA LEU A 141 5.49 -3.04 -2.52
C LEU A 141 6.53 -2.55 -3.54
N PRO A 142 7.26 -1.43 -3.31
CA PRO A 142 8.23 -0.96 -4.30
C PRO A 142 9.30 -2.01 -4.60
N LYS A 143 9.83 -2.66 -3.55
CA LYS A 143 10.83 -3.72 -3.67
C LYS A 143 10.34 -4.91 -4.50
N ARG A 144 9.08 -5.30 -4.31
CA ARG A 144 8.45 -6.42 -5.03
C ARG A 144 8.10 -6.07 -6.47
N LEU A 145 7.71 -4.83 -6.74
CA LEU A 145 7.43 -4.34 -8.09
C LEU A 145 8.70 -4.18 -8.92
N THR A 146 9.80 -3.70 -8.32
CA THR A 146 11.10 -3.57 -9.01
C THR A 146 11.83 -4.91 -9.19
N ALA A 147 11.45 -5.94 -8.43
CA ALA A 147 12.02 -7.27 -8.57
C ALA A 147 11.52 -8.03 -9.81
N VAL A 148 10.48 -7.52 -10.47
CA VAL A 148 9.84 -8.12 -11.62
C VAL A 148 10.03 -7.19 -12.83
N ASP A 149 10.39 -7.77 -13.97
CA ASP A 149 10.68 -6.99 -15.18
C ASP A 149 9.41 -6.36 -15.79
N GLY A 150 9.57 -5.17 -16.37
CA GLY A 150 8.51 -4.38 -17.02
C GLY A 150 7.60 -3.61 -16.05
N GLN A 151 7.53 -2.27 -16.15
CA GLN A 151 6.52 -1.50 -15.41
C GLN A 151 5.22 -1.43 -16.20
N HIS A 152 4.34 -2.41 -16.00
CA HIS A 152 3.05 -2.43 -16.68
C HIS A 152 2.03 -1.51 -15.97
N ARG A 153 1.42 -0.61 -16.76
CA ARG A 153 0.29 0.20 -16.31
C ARG A 153 -0.91 -0.71 -15.99
N PHE A 154 -1.51 -0.51 -14.82
CA PHE A 154 -2.66 -1.28 -14.33
C PHE A 154 -3.77 -1.44 -15.39
N ASP A 155 -4.09 -0.35 -16.09
CA ASP A 155 -5.23 -0.28 -17.01
C ASP A 155 -5.03 -1.14 -18.27
N HIS A 156 -3.79 -1.48 -18.62
CA HIS A 156 -3.45 -2.22 -19.84
C HIS A 156 -3.16 -3.71 -19.58
N VAL A 157 -3.32 -4.21 -18.34
CA VAL A 157 -3.02 -5.60 -17.98
C VAL A 157 -3.84 -6.59 -18.81
N GLY A 158 -5.12 -6.30 -19.07
CA GLY A 158 -5.97 -7.14 -19.91
C GLY A 158 -5.44 -7.28 -21.34
N TRP A 159 -5.02 -6.16 -21.94
CA TRP A 159 -4.42 -6.14 -23.27
C TRP A 159 -3.10 -6.92 -23.32
N HIS A 160 -2.21 -6.72 -22.34
CA HIS A 160 -0.95 -7.47 -22.27
C HIS A 160 -1.17 -8.98 -22.10
N ARG A 161 -2.16 -9.40 -21.30
CA ARG A 161 -2.52 -10.82 -21.18
C ARG A 161 -2.98 -11.39 -22.51
N ALA A 162 -3.89 -10.69 -23.19
CA ALA A 162 -4.38 -11.11 -24.50
C ALA A 162 -3.25 -11.23 -25.53
N GLN A 163 -2.30 -10.29 -25.52
CA GLN A 163 -1.14 -10.34 -26.40
C GLN A 163 -0.22 -11.53 -26.09
N ILE A 164 0.03 -11.83 -24.81
CA ILE A 164 0.81 -13.01 -24.43
C ILE A 164 0.11 -14.31 -24.85
N ALA A 165 -1.21 -14.40 -24.62
CA ALA A 165 -2.00 -15.56 -25.03
C ALA A 165 -1.98 -15.75 -26.56
N LYS A 166 -2.12 -14.65 -27.33
CA LYS A 166 -2.02 -14.66 -28.79
C LYS A 166 -0.63 -15.11 -29.26
N SER A 167 0.44 -14.57 -28.69
CA SER A 167 1.81 -15.00 -29.01
C SER A 167 2.04 -16.47 -28.69
N ALA A 168 1.44 -16.98 -27.61
CA ALA A 168 1.56 -18.38 -27.23
C ALA A 168 0.86 -19.31 -28.22
N ARG A 169 -0.30 -18.91 -28.76
CA ARG A 169 -1.00 -19.67 -29.83
C ARG A 169 -0.21 -19.68 -31.12
N GLN A 170 0.28 -18.52 -31.56
CA GLN A 170 1.06 -18.39 -32.80
C GLN A 170 2.35 -19.23 -32.78
N LEU A 171 2.92 -19.50 -31.60
CA LEU A 171 4.09 -20.38 -31.50
C LEU A 171 3.80 -21.84 -31.86
N LEU A 172 2.55 -22.28 -31.80
CA LEU A 172 2.13 -23.63 -32.18
C LEU A 172 1.65 -23.70 -33.63
N ASP A 173 1.00 -22.65 -34.13
CA ASP A 173 0.47 -22.60 -35.49
C ASP A 173 1.57 -22.61 -36.58
N ASN A 174 2.79 -22.17 -36.23
CA ASN A 174 3.90 -21.99 -37.17
C ASN A 174 4.85 -23.20 -37.28
N VAL A 175 4.54 -24.35 -36.69
CA VAL A 175 5.47 -25.50 -36.62
C VAL A 175 4.86 -26.75 -37.25
N HIS A 176 5.62 -27.41 -38.14
CA HIS A 176 5.22 -28.60 -38.88
C HIS A 176 5.04 -29.84 -37.98
N GLU A 177 4.16 -30.76 -38.39
CA GLU A 177 3.75 -31.98 -37.66
C GLU A 177 4.89 -33.00 -37.45
N HIS A 178 5.83 -32.71 -36.55
CA HIS A 178 6.77 -33.69 -36.02
C HIS A 178 6.24 -34.33 -34.74
N SER A 179 6.74 -35.53 -34.41
CA SER A 179 6.30 -36.28 -33.23
C SER A 179 6.44 -35.47 -31.92
N GLY A 180 7.53 -34.70 -31.77
CA GLY A 180 7.77 -33.81 -30.63
C GLY A 180 6.76 -32.66 -30.50
N MET A 181 6.28 -32.12 -31.63
CA MET A 181 5.27 -31.05 -31.63
C MET A 181 3.89 -31.54 -31.20
N ARG A 182 3.53 -32.80 -31.49
CA ARG A 182 2.26 -33.38 -30.99
C ARG A 182 2.24 -33.46 -29.46
N VAL A 183 3.35 -33.85 -28.83
CA VAL A 183 3.47 -33.92 -27.36
C VAL A 183 3.39 -32.52 -26.76
N LEU A 184 4.13 -31.56 -27.33
CA LEU A 184 4.10 -30.17 -26.87
C LEU A 184 2.73 -29.52 -27.05
N GLY A 185 2.03 -29.78 -28.15
CA GLY A 185 0.67 -29.31 -28.41
C GLY A 185 -0.36 -29.88 -27.44
N SER A 186 -0.25 -31.16 -27.09
CA SER A 186 -1.07 -31.79 -26.05
C SER A 186 -0.84 -31.13 -24.68
N PHE A 187 0.42 -30.92 -24.29
CA PHE A 187 0.72 -30.20 -23.05
C PHE A 187 0.21 -28.75 -23.07
N TYR A 188 0.32 -28.07 -24.21
CA TYR A 188 -0.19 -26.72 -24.35
C TYR A 188 -1.69 -26.65 -24.14
N THR A 189 -2.46 -27.46 -24.87
CA THR A 189 -3.93 -27.46 -24.82
C THR A 189 -4.45 -27.80 -23.42
N HIS A 190 -3.80 -28.74 -22.72
CA HIS A 190 -4.25 -29.18 -21.40
C HIS A 190 -3.78 -28.27 -20.24
N TYR A 191 -2.56 -27.73 -20.28
CA TYR A 191 -1.97 -27.01 -19.14
C TYR A 191 -1.70 -25.52 -19.40
N LEU A 192 -1.20 -25.15 -20.58
CA LEU A 192 -0.79 -23.77 -20.87
C LEU A 192 -1.95 -22.90 -21.35
N ASN A 193 -2.81 -23.42 -22.22
CA ASN A 193 -3.94 -22.67 -22.75
C ASN A 193 -4.89 -22.21 -21.62
N PRO A 194 -5.30 -23.08 -20.67
CA PRO A 194 -6.09 -22.61 -19.51
C PRO A 194 -5.34 -21.58 -18.67
N PHE A 195 -4.01 -21.64 -18.60
CA PHE A 195 -3.21 -20.65 -17.87
C PHE A 195 -3.20 -19.29 -18.54
N PHE A 196 -3.02 -19.24 -19.86
CA PHE A 196 -2.98 -18.00 -20.63
C PHE A 196 -4.35 -17.32 -20.72
N GLU A 197 -5.43 -18.09 -20.83
CA GLU A 197 -6.81 -17.57 -20.92
C GLU A 197 -7.41 -17.21 -19.55
N SER A 198 -6.97 -17.88 -18.47
CA SER A 198 -7.48 -17.61 -17.13
C SER A 198 -7.08 -16.24 -16.57
N ARG A 199 -8.03 -15.59 -15.89
CA ARG A 199 -7.76 -14.50 -14.94
C ARG A 199 -7.13 -15.06 -13.66
N PRO A 200 -6.31 -14.28 -12.93
CA PRO A 200 -5.81 -14.68 -11.62
C PRO A 200 -6.98 -14.92 -10.67
N SER A 201 -6.91 -16.01 -9.90
CA SER A 201 -7.89 -16.29 -8.86
C SER A 201 -7.80 -15.24 -7.74
N LEU A 202 -8.90 -15.06 -7.00
CA LEU A 202 -8.91 -14.17 -5.82
C LEU A 202 -7.85 -14.59 -4.80
N ALA A 203 -7.65 -15.90 -4.61
CA ALA A 203 -6.60 -16.42 -3.74
C ALA A 203 -5.20 -15.97 -4.19
N TYR A 204 -4.91 -16.00 -5.49
CA TYR A 204 -3.64 -15.50 -6.03
C TYR A 204 -3.51 -13.98 -5.86
N VAL A 205 -4.58 -13.22 -6.07
CA VAL A 205 -4.57 -11.76 -5.86
C VAL A 205 -4.22 -11.42 -4.41
N MET A 206 -4.80 -12.14 -3.44
CA MET A 206 -4.54 -11.93 -2.02
C MET A 206 -3.11 -12.36 -1.66
N MET A 207 -2.70 -13.55 -2.11
CA MET A 207 -1.39 -14.11 -1.82
C MET A 207 -0.75 -14.69 -3.10
N PRO A 208 0.02 -13.87 -3.84
CA PRO A 208 0.69 -14.34 -5.05
C PRO A 208 1.74 -15.40 -4.71
N THR A 209 1.64 -16.58 -5.32
CA THR A 209 2.57 -17.69 -5.11
C THR A 209 3.20 -18.14 -6.43
N GLY A 210 4.47 -18.57 -6.38
CA GLY A 210 5.18 -19.08 -7.56
C GLY A 210 4.86 -20.54 -7.92
N LEU A 211 3.92 -21.19 -7.21
CA LEU A 211 3.63 -22.62 -7.36
C LEU A 211 3.13 -22.97 -8.76
N ARG A 212 2.17 -22.19 -9.28
CA ARG A 212 1.58 -22.41 -10.61
C ARG A 212 2.64 -22.27 -11.71
N ARG A 213 3.43 -21.20 -11.66
CA ARG A 213 4.58 -20.97 -12.54
C ARG A 213 5.58 -22.12 -12.47
N ARG A 214 5.99 -22.54 -11.27
CA ARG A 214 6.98 -23.63 -11.09
C ARG A 214 6.47 -24.96 -11.65
N ARG A 215 5.18 -25.28 -11.46
CA ARG A 215 4.57 -26.49 -12.02
C ARG A 215 4.60 -26.50 -13.55
N LEU A 216 4.19 -25.40 -14.19
CA LEU A 216 4.18 -25.28 -15.65
C LEU A 216 5.59 -25.31 -16.25
N LEU A 217 6.54 -24.58 -15.64
CA LEU A 217 7.94 -24.59 -16.06
C LEU A 217 8.61 -25.96 -15.83
N GLY A 218 8.25 -26.64 -14.74
CA GLY A 218 8.69 -28.00 -14.46
C GLY A 218 8.21 -28.99 -15.52
N GLY A 219 6.92 -28.94 -15.88
CA GLY A 219 6.37 -29.78 -16.94
C GLY A 219 7.00 -29.51 -18.32
N LEU A 220 7.23 -28.25 -18.67
CA LEU A 220 7.95 -27.90 -19.90
C LEU A 220 9.39 -28.42 -19.90
N LYS A 221 10.10 -28.30 -18.77
CA LYS A 221 11.45 -28.85 -18.61
C LYS A 221 11.46 -30.37 -18.68
N GLU A 222 10.41 -31.02 -18.21
CA GLU A 222 10.30 -32.47 -18.26
C GLU A 222 10.17 -32.97 -19.70
N LEU A 223 9.39 -32.26 -20.51
CA LEU A 223 9.21 -32.55 -21.92
C LEU A 223 10.49 -32.39 -22.73
N ASP A 224 11.39 -31.50 -22.32
CA ASP A 224 12.66 -31.16 -22.99
C ASP A 224 13.46 -32.39 -23.47
N ARG A 225 13.42 -33.49 -22.69
CA ARG A 225 14.12 -34.75 -23.00
C ARG A 225 13.55 -35.52 -24.20
N TYR A 226 12.31 -35.23 -24.60
CA TYR A 226 11.57 -35.87 -25.68
C TYR A 226 11.42 -34.97 -26.91
N LEU A 227 11.92 -33.74 -26.85
CA LEU A 227 11.77 -32.75 -27.92
C LEU A 227 13.03 -32.70 -28.78
N GLU A 228 12.83 -32.67 -30.10
CA GLU A 228 13.83 -32.31 -31.10
C GLU A 228 14.20 -30.81 -31.00
N ASP A 229 15.29 -30.38 -31.63
CA ASP A 229 15.85 -29.02 -31.46
C ASP A 229 14.86 -27.89 -31.75
N GLU A 230 14.04 -28.01 -32.80
CA GLU A 230 13.01 -27.02 -33.15
C GLU A 230 11.90 -26.95 -32.09
N SER A 231 11.39 -28.12 -31.68
CA SER A 231 10.36 -28.23 -30.64
C SER A 231 10.88 -27.73 -29.29
N ARG A 232 12.16 -27.95 -28.99
CA ARG A 232 12.86 -27.45 -27.80
C ARG A 232 12.91 -25.93 -27.78
N GLY A 233 13.24 -25.31 -28.92
CA GLY A 233 13.18 -23.85 -29.09
C GLY A 233 11.78 -23.29 -28.82
N THR A 234 10.73 -23.94 -29.31
CA THR A 234 9.34 -23.55 -29.05
C THR A 234 8.93 -23.70 -27.58
N ALA A 235 9.30 -24.80 -26.93
CA ALA A 235 9.09 -24.98 -25.49
C ALA A 235 9.80 -23.90 -24.66
N GLY A 236 11.02 -23.51 -25.03
CA GLY A 236 11.75 -22.40 -24.41
C GLY A 236 11.04 -21.06 -24.54
N ARG A 237 10.48 -20.76 -25.73
CA ARG A 237 9.68 -19.55 -25.96
C ARG A 237 8.37 -19.56 -25.16
N LEU A 238 7.67 -20.70 -25.09
CA LEU A 238 6.49 -20.86 -24.22
C LEU A 238 6.83 -20.67 -22.74
N ALA A 239 7.97 -21.20 -22.27
CA ALA A 239 8.44 -21.00 -20.91
C ALA A 239 8.70 -19.51 -20.61
N ALA A 240 9.26 -18.76 -21.56
CA ALA A 240 9.45 -17.32 -21.43
C ALA A 240 8.10 -16.57 -21.33
N LEU A 241 7.11 -16.94 -22.15
CA LEU A 241 5.75 -16.38 -22.07
C LEU A 241 5.06 -16.72 -20.74
N VAL A 242 5.26 -17.91 -20.20
CA VAL A 242 4.73 -18.29 -18.87
C VAL A 242 5.31 -17.38 -17.78
N ARG A 243 6.63 -17.14 -17.79
CA ARG A 243 7.28 -16.23 -16.83
C ARG A 243 6.70 -14.82 -16.97
N ARG A 244 6.69 -14.27 -18.19
CA ARG A 244 6.16 -12.93 -18.46
C ARG A 244 4.71 -12.75 -18.02
N ARG A 245 3.88 -13.77 -18.22
CA ARG A 245 2.46 -13.73 -17.82
C ARG A 245 2.27 -13.85 -16.30
N ASP A 246 3.09 -14.64 -15.61
CA ASP A 246 3.06 -14.71 -14.14
C ASP A 246 3.55 -13.39 -13.52
N ASP A 247 4.63 -12.83 -14.06
CA ASP A 247 5.20 -11.55 -13.67
C ASP A 247 4.17 -10.40 -13.81
N LEU A 248 3.46 -10.34 -14.93
CA LEU A 248 2.36 -9.39 -15.17
C LEU A 248 1.24 -9.53 -14.12
N ASP A 249 0.87 -10.76 -13.76
CA ASP A 249 -0.18 -11.03 -12.80
C ASP A 249 0.20 -10.74 -11.37
N TYR A 250 1.46 -11.00 -11.04
CA TYR A 250 2.04 -10.63 -9.76
C TYR A 250 1.98 -9.12 -9.56
N GLN A 251 2.36 -8.34 -10.58
CA GLN A 251 2.24 -6.87 -10.53
C GLN A 251 0.78 -6.43 -10.41
N TYR A 252 -0.13 -7.01 -11.20
CA TYR A 252 -1.56 -6.73 -11.11
C TYR A 252 -2.12 -6.98 -9.70
N ALA A 253 -1.79 -8.14 -9.10
CA ALA A 253 -2.23 -8.50 -7.76
C ALA A 253 -1.76 -7.49 -6.71
N LEU A 254 -0.48 -7.10 -6.76
CA LEU A 254 0.09 -6.12 -5.85
C LEU A 254 -0.56 -4.73 -6.01
N GLN A 255 -0.74 -4.27 -7.24
CA GLN A 255 -1.36 -2.97 -7.53
C GLN A 255 -2.83 -2.94 -7.12
N LEU A 256 -3.59 -4.01 -7.41
CA LEU A 256 -5.00 -4.12 -7.01
C LEU A 256 -5.16 -4.12 -5.49
N ARG A 257 -4.33 -4.87 -4.77
CA ARG A 257 -4.33 -4.89 -3.29
C ARG A 257 -4.09 -3.50 -2.70
N LEU A 258 -3.13 -2.75 -3.25
CA LEU A 258 -2.85 -1.40 -2.77
C LEU A 258 -4.05 -0.47 -3.02
N ARG A 259 -4.65 -0.53 -4.21
CA ARG A 259 -5.83 0.28 -4.55
C ARG A 259 -7.01 -0.05 -3.64
N LEU A 260 -7.28 -1.35 -3.43
CA LEU A 260 -8.35 -1.81 -2.55
C LEU A 260 -8.12 -1.35 -1.11
N TRP A 261 -6.90 -1.48 -0.59
CA TRP A 261 -6.56 -1.00 0.75
C TRP A 261 -6.82 0.51 0.91
N VAL A 262 -6.39 1.34 -0.05
CA VAL A 262 -6.65 2.79 0.01
C VAL A 262 -8.15 3.08 0.06
N VAL A 263 -8.96 2.39 -0.76
CA VAL A 263 -10.42 2.56 -0.78
C VAL A 263 -11.01 2.18 0.57
N VAL A 264 -10.72 0.98 1.06
CA VAL A 264 -11.23 0.48 2.34
C VAL A 264 -10.84 1.41 3.49
N HIS A 265 -9.56 1.79 3.58
CA HIS A 265 -9.08 2.72 4.60
C HIS A 265 -9.81 4.06 4.54
N SER A 266 -9.98 4.63 3.34
CA SER A 266 -10.65 5.92 3.15
C SER A 266 -12.13 5.89 3.54
N VAL A 267 -12.86 4.81 3.19
CA VAL A 267 -14.28 4.65 3.55
C VAL A 267 -14.44 4.60 5.07
N PHE A 268 -13.62 3.80 5.76
CA PHE A 268 -13.65 3.77 7.22
C PHE A 268 -13.22 5.10 7.85
N SER A 269 -12.29 5.85 7.26
CA SER A 269 -11.94 7.19 7.76
C SER A 269 -13.09 8.19 7.64
N ILE A 270 -13.88 8.14 6.57
CA ILE A 270 -15.06 8.99 6.40
C ILE A 270 -16.15 8.62 7.42
N ALA A 271 -16.41 7.32 7.58
CA ALA A 271 -17.34 6.82 8.60
C ALA A 271 -16.90 7.25 10.01
N LEU A 272 -15.60 7.17 10.31
CA LEU A 272 -15.02 7.62 11.57
C LEU A 272 -15.26 9.12 11.81
N VAL A 273 -15.03 9.98 10.81
CA VAL A 273 -15.28 11.42 10.94
C VAL A 273 -16.76 11.69 11.23
N ALA A 274 -17.67 11.08 10.47
CA ALA A 274 -19.10 11.29 10.65
C ALA A 274 -19.54 10.87 12.07
N ALA A 275 -19.12 9.69 12.51
CA ALA A 275 -19.44 9.19 13.85
C ALA A 275 -18.79 10.03 14.97
N ALA A 276 -17.56 10.51 14.78
CA ALA A 276 -16.87 11.38 15.74
C ALA A 276 -17.55 12.76 15.87
N LEU A 277 -18.07 13.31 14.78
CA LEU A 277 -18.85 14.56 14.82
C LEU A 277 -20.16 14.37 15.58
N VAL A 278 -20.88 13.28 15.31
CA VAL A 278 -22.10 12.93 16.06
C VAL A 278 -21.79 12.77 17.55
N HIS A 279 -20.71 12.05 17.89
CA HIS A 279 -20.25 11.89 19.27
C HIS A 279 -19.96 13.23 19.94
N ALA A 280 -19.25 14.14 19.26
CA ALA A 280 -18.93 15.47 19.80
C ALA A 280 -20.19 16.30 20.05
N VAL A 281 -21.20 16.25 19.16
CA VAL A 281 -22.48 16.94 19.35
C VAL A 281 -23.25 16.36 20.54
N ILE A 282 -23.31 15.04 20.66
CA ILE A 282 -23.96 14.36 21.79
C ILE A 282 -23.28 14.76 23.11
N ALA A 283 -21.94 14.67 23.16
CA ALA A 283 -21.17 15.05 24.34
C ALA A 283 -21.39 16.51 24.73
N TRP A 284 -21.40 17.43 23.75
CA TRP A 284 -21.67 18.85 24.00
C TRP A 284 -23.09 19.08 24.54
N ARG A 285 -24.10 18.40 23.99
CA ARG A 285 -25.49 18.52 24.46
C ARG A 285 -25.72 17.99 25.86
N HIS A 286 -24.95 17.01 26.31
CA HIS A 286 -25.07 16.44 27.66
C HIS A 286 -24.23 17.18 28.72
N ALA A 287 -23.41 18.16 28.33
CA ALA A 287 -22.63 18.97 29.26
C ALA A 287 -23.22 20.37 29.53
N GLY A 288 -24.25 20.78 28.77
CA GLY A 288 -25.11 21.92 29.08
C GLY A 288 -26.36 21.48 29.81
#